data_AF-A0A318SIW5-F1
#
_entry.id   AF-A0A318SIW5-F1
#
_cell.length_a   1.000
_cell.length_b   1.000
_cell.length_c   1.000
_cell.angle_alpha   90.00
_cell.angle_beta   90.00
_cell.angle_gamma   90.00
#
_symmetry.space_group_name_H-M   'P 1'
#
loop_
_entity.id
_entity.type
_entity.pdbx_description
1 polymer ?
#
loop_
_entity_poly.entity_id
_entity_poly.type
_entity_poly.pdbx_seq_one_letter_code
_entity_poly.pdbx_strand_id
1 'polypeptide(L)'
;MRSTISSPLRPGAGLGLIAALVLAAGCSDKASDSAAPSGPIASAPVVSVPAAPPAAAPAAAVTAPADAAPQAAAPATGTTPSNTAVRHVAVNVQGAAPAGLTVRVKAVEMAEDATLLTVSASFSSRFAHATTLAGTETFLRDAAGNQLMLKRPTGNQQLMIRSNDTMEGKLVFLGSVPADTKEITLVINQGNQPDDITGPGMTIKLPLSGA
;
A
#
# COMPACT_ATOMS: atom_id res chain seq x y z
N MET A 1 -46.79 -36.88 18.85
CA MET A 1 -47.22 -36.06 17.71
C MET A 1 -46.01 -35.80 16.82
N ARG A 2 -45.92 -36.53 15.71
CA ARG A 2 -44.94 -36.36 14.64
C ARG A 2 -45.65 -35.56 13.54
N SER A 3 -45.11 -34.41 13.16
CA SER A 3 -45.58 -33.69 11.97
C SER A 3 -44.41 -33.36 11.07
N THR A 4 -44.38 -34.13 9.99
CA THR A 4 -43.61 -34.05 8.75
C THR A 4 -44.06 -32.85 7.92
N ILE A 5 -43.13 -32.02 7.42
CA ILE A 5 -43.30 -31.16 6.23
C ILE A 5 -41.91 -31.07 5.56
N SER A 6 -41.59 -31.90 4.57
CA SER A 6 -41.93 -31.84 3.14
C SER A 6 -41.05 -30.85 2.35
N SER A 7 -40.03 -31.41 1.68
CA SER A 7 -39.24 -30.79 0.61
C SER A 7 -40.08 -30.54 -0.65
N PRO A 8 -39.58 -29.72 -1.58
CA PRO A 8 -39.62 -30.12 -2.99
C PRO A 8 -38.22 -30.19 -3.63
N LEU A 9 -37.87 -31.39 -4.08
CA LEU A 9 -36.84 -31.66 -5.09
C LEU A 9 -37.17 -30.93 -6.40
N ARG A 10 -36.19 -30.29 -7.01
CA ARG A 10 -36.23 -29.92 -8.43
C ARG A 10 -35.48 -30.99 -9.25
N PRO A 11 -36.08 -31.51 -10.34
CA PRO A 11 -35.43 -32.42 -11.28
C PRO A 11 -34.73 -31.63 -12.40
N GLY A 12 -33.64 -32.18 -12.91
CA GLY A 12 -32.91 -31.63 -14.05
C GLY A 12 -31.76 -32.53 -14.42
N ALA A 13 -32.09 -33.62 -15.12
CA ALA A 13 -31.16 -34.59 -15.68
C ALA A 13 -30.28 -33.95 -16.76
N GLY A 14 -29.01 -34.36 -16.80
CA GLY A 14 -28.07 -34.01 -17.86
C GLY A 14 -26.81 -34.86 -17.75
N LEU A 15 -26.89 -36.08 -18.30
CA LEU A 15 -25.76 -36.96 -18.61
C LEU A 15 -24.66 -36.19 -19.36
N GLY A 16 -23.40 -36.41 -18.98
CA GLY A 16 -22.24 -35.87 -19.68
C GLY A 16 -20.93 -36.44 -19.17
N LEU A 17 -20.72 -37.72 -19.46
CA LEU A 17 -19.49 -38.48 -19.22
C LEU A 17 -18.41 -38.05 -20.23
N ILE A 18 -17.33 -37.39 -19.80
CA ILE A 18 -16.04 -37.44 -20.51
C ILE A 18 -14.90 -37.40 -19.49
N ALA A 19 -14.19 -38.52 -19.42
CA ALA A 19 -12.89 -38.66 -18.80
C ALA A 19 -11.81 -37.98 -19.68
N ALA A 20 -10.94 -37.17 -19.07
CA ALA A 20 -9.67 -36.79 -19.69
C ALA A 20 -8.59 -36.84 -18.63
N LEU A 21 -7.95 -38.01 -18.57
CA LEU A 21 -6.75 -38.31 -17.81
C LEU A 21 -5.56 -37.83 -18.66
N VAL A 22 -4.89 -36.75 -18.27
CA VAL A 22 -3.61 -36.35 -18.88
C VAL A 22 -2.53 -36.44 -17.80
N LEU A 23 -1.86 -37.59 -17.73
CA LEU A 23 -0.57 -37.72 -17.07
C LEU A 23 0.50 -37.16 -18.01
N ALA A 24 1.13 -36.07 -17.63
CA ALA A 24 2.40 -35.63 -18.22
C ALA A 24 3.55 -36.15 -17.36
N ALA A 25 4.19 -37.23 -17.81
CA ALA A 25 5.47 -37.70 -17.31
C ALA A 25 6.38 -38.00 -18.50
N GLY A 26 7.59 -37.43 -18.48
CA GLY A 26 8.74 -38.03 -19.15
C GLY A 26 9.40 -37.26 -20.29
N CYS A 27 10.50 -36.59 -19.94
CA CYS A 27 11.78 -36.55 -20.65
C CYS A 27 11.85 -36.00 -22.10
N SER A 28 12.35 -34.76 -22.21
CA SER A 28 13.31 -34.40 -23.25
C SER A 28 14.50 -33.69 -22.63
N ASP A 29 15.58 -34.45 -22.56
CA ASP A 29 16.96 -34.03 -22.40
C ASP A 29 17.38 -33.20 -23.63
N LYS A 30 17.91 -31.99 -23.40
CA LYS A 30 18.86 -31.40 -24.34
C LYS A 30 19.79 -30.46 -23.58
N ALA A 31 20.92 -31.04 -23.21
CA ALA A 31 22.15 -30.31 -22.98
C ALA A 31 22.40 -29.32 -24.14
N SER A 32 22.58 -28.05 -23.79
CA SER A 32 23.35 -27.12 -24.60
C SER A 32 24.49 -26.62 -23.72
N ASP A 33 25.59 -27.33 -23.91
CA ASP A 33 26.95 -26.86 -23.74
C ASP A 33 27.11 -25.44 -24.30
N SER A 34 27.63 -24.54 -23.48
CA SER A 34 28.35 -23.37 -23.97
C SER A 34 29.55 -23.17 -23.08
N ALA A 35 30.68 -23.58 -23.67
CA ALA A 35 32.04 -23.45 -23.21
C ALA A 35 32.39 -22.10 -22.55
N ALA A 36 33.05 -22.22 -21.39
CA ALA A 36 34.33 -21.63 -20.98
C ALA A 36 34.53 -20.08 -21.06
N PRO A 37 35.26 -19.47 -20.09
CA PRO A 37 36.64 -19.84 -19.84
C PRO A 37 37.02 -20.06 -18.38
N SER A 38 37.97 -20.98 -18.24
CA SER A 38 38.85 -21.17 -17.09
C SER A 38 39.63 -19.90 -16.77
N GLY A 39 39.74 -19.60 -15.47
CA GLY A 39 40.73 -18.68 -14.93
C GLY A 39 40.79 -18.79 -13.41
N PRO A 40 41.83 -19.40 -12.81
CA PRO A 40 42.06 -19.33 -11.39
C PRO A 40 42.80 -18.02 -11.09
N ILE A 41 42.15 -17.09 -10.40
CA ILE A 41 42.85 -16.00 -9.71
C ILE A 41 42.69 -16.20 -8.21
N ALA A 42 43.56 -17.07 -7.69
CA ALA A 42 44.07 -16.91 -6.35
C ALA A 42 45.07 -15.75 -6.35
N SER A 43 44.83 -14.76 -5.52
CA SER A 43 45.82 -14.10 -4.65
C SER A 43 45.32 -12.71 -4.29
N ALA A 44 45.02 -12.54 -3.00
CA ALA A 44 44.93 -11.25 -2.37
C ALA A 44 46.29 -10.55 -2.39
N PRO A 45 46.33 -9.24 -2.68
CA PRO A 45 47.30 -8.36 -2.07
C PRO A 45 46.57 -7.38 -1.15
N VAL A 46 46.98 -7.41 0.12
CA VAL A 46 46.85 -6.33 1.08
C VAL A 46 47.38 -5.03 0.47
N VAL A 47 46.55 -3.99 0.42
CA VAL A 47 46.99 -2.62 0.13
C VAL A 47 46.42 -1.67 1.18
N SER A 48 47.29 -1.38 2.13
CA SER A 48 47.54 -0.06 2.73
C SER A 48 46.34 0.86 3.00
N VAL A 49 45.95 0.92 4.28
CA VAL A 49 45.18 2.02 4.87
C VAL A 49 46.10 3.24 5.01
N PRO A 50 45.82 4.40 4.38
CA PRO A 50 46.44 5.65 4.77
C PRO A 50 45.69 6.25 5.96
N ALA A 51 46.49 6.65 6.95
CA ALA A 51 46.09 7.31 8.17
C ALA A 51 45.67 8.78 7.95
N ALA A 52 44.89 9.25 8.93
CA ALA A 52 44.72 10.63 9.39
C ALA A 52 43.83 11.60 8.59
N PRO A 53 42.66 11.98 9.14
CA PRO A 53 42.16 13.34 9.03
C PRO A 53 42.77 14.23 10.14
N PRO A 54 43.29 15.43 9.83
CA PRO A 54 43.68 16.39 10.86
C PRO A 54 42.44 17.06 11.46
N ALA A 55 42.46 17.16 12.78
CA ALA A 55 41.59 18.03 13.56
C ALA A 55 41.96 19.51 13.33
N ALA A 56 40.95 20.35 13.08
CA ALA A 56 41.02 21.77 13.32
C ALA A 56 39.62 22.32 13.67
N ALA A 57 39.41 22.56 14.96
CA ALA A 57 38.50 23.59 15.49
C ALA A 57 39.09 25.00 15.13
N PRO A 58 38.39 26.15 15.26
CA PRO A 58 37.27 26.43 16.16
C PRO A 58 36.12 27.29 15.59
N ALA A 59 35.07 27.38 16.41
CA ALA A 59 33.97 28.32 16.30
C ALA A 59 34.46 29.79 16.32
N ALA A 60 33.98 30.58 15.37
CA ALA A 60 34.00 32.04 15.45
C ALA A 60 32.60 32.52 15.82
N ALA A 61 32.52 33.18 16.96
CA ALA A 61 31.33 33.81 17.49
C ALA A 61 31.30 35.29 17.10
N VAL A 62 30.07 35.79 16.95
CA VAL A 62 29.59 37.19 17.11
C VAL A 62 30.08 38.25 16.13
N THR A 63 29.14 38.78 15.32
CA THR A 63 28.87 40.22 15.27
C THR A 63 27.46 40.48 14.73
N ALA A 64 26.59 40.98 15.62
CA ALA A 64 25.43 41.77 15.23
C ALA A 64 25.90 43.14 14.71
N PRO A 65 25.13 43.78 13.83
CA PRO A 65 24.76 45.16 14.08
C PRO A 65 23.24 45.35 14.11
N ALA A 66 22.82 46.13 15.10
CA ALA A 66 21.48 46.66 15.24
C ALA A 66 21.21 47.80 14.24
N ASP A 67 19.90 47.98 14.02
CA ASP A 67 19.21 49.22 13.66
C ASP A 67 19.16 49.66 12.19
N ALA A 68 18.03 49.35 11.55
CA ALA A 68 17.35 50.27 10.65
C ALA A 68 15.83 50.20 10.91
N ALA A 69 15.30 51.39 11.17
CA ALA A 69 13.93 51.79 11.52
C ALA A 69 12.77 51.19 10.66
N PRO A 70 11.52 51.27 11.16
CA PRO A 70 10.38 50.51 10.66
C PRO A 70 9.79 51.13 9.39
N GLN A 71 9.75 50.37 8.29
CA GLN A 71 8.90 50.69 7.16
C GLN A 71 7.49 50.14 7.40
N ALA A 72 6.58 51.07 7.66
CA ALA A 72 5.15 50.86 7.51
C ALA A 72 4.84 50.45 6.06
N ALA A 73 4.56 49.17 5.85
CA ALA A 73 3.90 48.68 4.66
C ALA A 73 2.40 48.57 4.95
N ALA A 74 1.63 49.26 4.12
CA ALA A 74 0.18 49.30 4.13
C ALA A 74 -0.45 47.89 4.14
N PRO A 75 -1.68 47.74 4.69
CA PRO A 75 -2.41 46.48 4.63
C PRO A 75 -2.68 46.12 3.18
N ALA A 76 -1.95 45.13 2.67
CA ALA A 76 -2.34 44.45 1.45
C ALA A 76 -3.69 43.77 1.71
N THR A 77 -4.73 44.40 1.19
CA THR A 77 -6.04 43.81 0.95
C THR A 77 -5.90 42.42 0.34
N GLY A 78 -6.47 41.44 1.03
CA GLY A 78 -7.14 40.30 0.40
C GLY A 78 -6.27 39.37 -0.43
N THR A 79 -5.47 38.54 0.24
CA THR A 79 -5.41 37.13 -0.14
C THR A 79 -6.20 36.36 0.91
N THR A 80 -7.51 36.28 0.69
CA THR A 80 -8.30 35.16 1.18
C THR A 80 -7.48 33.91 0.85
N PRO A 81 -7.10 33.05 1.81
CA PRO A 81 -6.60 31.75 1.43
C PRO A 81 -7.70 31.17 0.54
N SER A 82 -7.36 30.85 -0.71
CA SER A 82 -8.20 29.94 -1.49
C SER A 82 -8.41 28.77 -0.56
N ASN A 83 -9.63 28.66 -0.03
CA ASN A 83 -10.05 27.52 0.73
C ASN A 83 -10.14 26.42 -0.31
N THR A 84 -8.99 25.84 -0.61
CA THR A 84 -8.87 24.50 -1.14
C THR A 84 -9.65 23.65 -0.18
N ALA A 85 -10.94 23.51 -0.46
CA ALA A 85 -11.91 23.02 0.49
C ALA A 85 -11.68 21.52 0.61
N VAL A 86 -10.77 21.13 1.50
CA VAL A 86 -10.52 19.74 1.83
C VAL A 86 -11.79 19.18 2.42
N ARG A 87 -12.44 18.27 1.70
CA ARG A 87 -13.65 17.60 2.18
C ARG A 87 -13.24 16.43 3.04
N HIS A 88 -13.52 16.52 4.34
CA HIS A 88 -13.28 15.44 5.30
C HIS A 88 -14.56 14.62 5.54
N VAL A 89 -14.45 13.30 5.43
CA VAL A 89 -15.53 12.35 5.72
C VAL A 89 -15.01 11.33 6.72
N ALA A 90 -15.58 11.32 7.92
CA ALA A 90 -15.33 10.25 8.87
C ALA A 90 -16.00 8.97 8.37
N VAL A 91 -15.25 7.88 8.33
CA VAL A 91 -15.73 6.57 7.92
C VAL A 91 -15.34 5.55 8.98
N ASN A 92 -16.08 4.46 9.09
CA ASN A 92 -15.71 3.38 10.00
C ASN A 92 -15.96 2.04 9.32
N VAL A 93 -15.12 1.75 8.32
CA VAL A 93 -15.22 0.52 7.53
C VAL A 93 -14.03 -0.36 7.83
N GLN A 94 -14.29 -1.65 7.97
CA GLN A 94 -13.27 -2.66 8.20
C GLN A 94 -13.31 -3.71 7.10
N GLY A 95 -12.15 -4.03 6.55
CA GLY A 95 -11.90 -5.21 5.72
C GLY A 95 -11.04 -6.20 6.50
N ALA A 96 -11.26 -7.48 6.23
CA ALA A 96 -10.43 -8.55 6.76
C ALA A 96 -10.08 -9.52 5.63
N ALA A 97 -8.82 -9.95 5.58
CA ALA A 97 -8.34 -10.97 4.69
C ALA A 97 -8.05 -12.26 5.48
N PRO A 98 -8.33 -13.46 4.93
CA PRO A 98 -8.14 -14.74 5.61
C PRO A 98 -6.69 -15.02 5.99
N ALA A 99 -5.72 -14.33 5.37
CA ALA A 99 -4.30 -14.36 5.75
C ALA A 99 -4.01 -13.82 7.16
N GLY A 100 -4.99 -13.21 7.84
CA GLY A 100 -4.84 -12.63 9.19
C GLY A 100 -4.59 -11.12 9.19
N LEU A 101 -4.84 -10.45 8.05
CA LEU A 101 -4.78 -8.99 7.92
C LEU A 101 -6.16 -8.40 8.18
N THR A 102 -6.22 -7.37 9.01
CA THR A 102 -7.39 -6.52 9.22
C THR A 102 -7.04 -5.08 8.90
N VAL A 103 -7.85 -4.40 8.11
CA VAL A 103 -7.66 -2.98 7.78
C VAL A 103 -8.93 -2.23 8.10
N ARG A 104 -8.80 -1.19 8.92
CA ARG A 104 -9.89 -0.29 9.30
C ARG A 104 -9.59 1.11 8.76
N VAL A 105 -10.52 1.66 8.00
CA VAL A 105 -10.45 3.04 7.52
C VAL A 105 -11.31 3.90 8.44
N LYS A 106 -10.70 4.95 9.00
CA LYS A 106 -11.27 5.85 9.99
C LYS A 106 -11.74 7.19 9.38
N ALA A 107 -11.08 7.63 8.32
CA ALA A 107 -11.42 8.89 7.67
C ALA A 107 -10.90 8.93 6.23
N VAL A 108 -11.57 9.74 5.41
CA VAL A 108 -11.18 10.09 4.05
C VAL A 108 -11.14 11.60 3.95
N GLU A 109 -9.99 12.16 3.60
CA GLU A 109 -9.78 13.58 3.29
C GLU A 109 -9.58 13.70 1.77
N MET A 110 -10.46 14.42 1.09
CA MET A 110 -10.36 14.66 -0.35
C MET A 110 -9.87 16.09 -0.55
N ALA A 111 -8.65 16.24 -1.07
CA ALA A 111 -8.08 17.50 -1.54
C ALA A 111 -8.01 17.51 -3.08
N GLU A 112 -7.59 18.63 -3.65
CA GLU A 112 -7.59 18.85 -5.12
C GLU A 112 -6.53 18.01 -5.83
N ASP A 113 -5.39 17.76 -5.19
CA ASP A 113 -4.27 17.02 -5.78
C ASP A 113 -4.13 15.61 -5.22
N ALA A 114 -4.68 15.36 -4.03
CA ALA A 114 -4.49 14.12 -3.30
C ALA A 114 -5.68 13.77 -2.42
N THR A 115 -5.92 12.48 -2.28
CA THR A 115 -6.89 11.92 -1.34
C THR A 115 -6.16 11.19 -0.23
N LEU A 116 -6.38 11.58 1.02
CA LEU A 116 -5.74 10.97 2.18
C LEU A 116 -6.73 10.05 2.90
N LEU A 117 -6.31 8.82 3.19
CA LEU A 117 -7.07 7.89 4.03
C LEU A 117 -6.37 7.72 5.36
N THR A 118 -7.10 7.94 6.45
CA THR A 118 -6.61 7.56 7.78
C THR A 118 -6.96 6.09 8.02
N VAL A 119 -5.94 5.26 8.17
CA VAL A 119 -6.06 3.80 8.23
C VAL A 119 -5.37 3.24 9.48
N SER A 120 -5.96 2.21 10.04
CA SER A 120 -5.36 1.32 11.04
C SER A 120 -5.36 -0.09 10.47
N ALA A 121 -4.19 -0.67 10.28
CA ALA A 121 -4.03 -2.01 9.76
C ALA A 121 -3.29 -2.88 10.77
N SER A 122 -3.88 -4.02 11.12
CA SER A 122 -3.34 -4.97 12.08
C SER A 122 -3.11 -6.30 11.39
N PHE A 123 -1.98 -6.94 11.67
CA PHE A 123 -1.66 -8.24 11.10
C PHE A 123 -1.33 -9.24 12.20
N SER A 124 -2.01 -10.38 12.17
CA SER A 124 -1.75 -11.48 13.09
C SER A 124 -1.87 -12.81 12.34
N SER A 125 -0.75 -13.48 12.15
CA SER A 125 -0.69 -14.78 11.47
C SER A 125 0.27 -15.72 12.16
N ARG A 126 -0.10 -17.01 12.16
CA ARG A 126 0.78 -18.11 12.60
C ARG A 126 1.73 -18.61 11.50
N PHE A 127 1.51 -18.16 10.26
CA PHE A 127 2.20 -18.68 9.08
C PHE A 127 3.26 -17.72 8.52
N ALA A 128 3.12 -16.41 8.76
CA ALA A 128 4.04 -15.40 8.29
C ALA A 128 4.40 -14.41 9.40
N HIS A 129 5.65 -13.94 9.36
CA HIS A 129 6.18 -12.97 10.33
C HIS A 129 5.89 -11.52 9.96
N ALA A 130 5.49 -11.26 8.71
CA ALA A 130 5.12 -9.93 8.22
C ALA A 130 4.20 -10.05 7.00
N THR A 131 3.48 -8.97 6.72
CA THR A 131 2.69 -8.80 5.49
C THR A 131 2.92 -7.41 4.92
N THR A 132 2.62 -7.22 3.64
CA THR A 132 2.72 -5.94 2.94
C THR A 132 1.36 -5.52 2.42
N LEU A 133 1.01 -4.24 2.56
CA LEU A 133 -0.22 -3.67 1.99
C LEU A 133 0.00 -3.05 0.62
N ALA A 134 1.26 -2.79 0.25
CA ALA A 134 1.64 -2.23 -1.05
C ALA A 134 2.79 -3.04 -1.67
N GLY A 135 2.68 -4.38 -1.57
CA GLY A 135 3.59 -5.32 -2.24
C GLY A 135 3.39 -5.32 -3.74
N THR A 136 2.14 -5.21 -4.18
CA THR A 136 1.74 -4.94 -5.57
C THR A 136 0.97 -3.62 -5.65
N GLU A 137 0.18 -3.41 -6.71
CA GLU A 137 -0.55 -2.16 -6.91
C GLU A 137 -1.63 -1.97 -5.86
N THR A 138 -1.65 -0.78 -5.25
CA THR A 138 -2.64 -0.37 -4.25
C THR A 138 -3.15 1.00 -4.61
N PHE A 139 -4.46 1.15 -4.71
CA PHE A 139 -5.10 2.34 -5.25
C PHE A 139 -6.53 2.49 -4.74
N LEU A 140 -7.06 3.69 -4.90
CA LEU A 140 -8.49 3.93 -4.80
C LEU A 140 -9.10 3.87 -6.20
N ARG A 141 -10.25 3.24 -6.32
CA ARG A 141 -11.09 3.29 -7.50
C ARG A 141 -12.33 4.12 -7.19
N ASP A 142 -12.60 5.12 -8.02
CA ASP A 142 -13.82 5.92 -7.91
C ASP A 142 -15.00 5.23 -8.61
N ALA A 143 -16.18 5.87 -8.55
CA ALA A 143 -17.38 5.37 -9.20
C ALA A 143 -17.30 5.37 -10.75
N ALA A 144 -16.43 6.19 -11.34
CA ALA A 144 -16.19 6.26 -12.77
C ALA A 144 -15.16 5.22 -13.26
N GLY A 145 -14.49 4.53 -12.34
CA GLY A 145 -13.43 3.56 -12.63
C GLY A 145 -12.03 4.16 -12.70
N ASN A 146 -11.86 5.46 -12.42
CA ASN A 146 -10.54 6.08 -12.33
C ASN A 146 -9.78 5.49 -11.14
N GLN A 147 -8.48 5.29 -11.32
CA GLN A 147 -7.61 4.73 -10.31
C GLN A 147 -6.66 5.80 -9.78
N LEU A 148 -6.76 6.09 -8.49
CA LEU A 148 -5.87 7.01 -7.79
C LEU A 148 -4.78 6.17 -7.11
N MET A 149 -3.56 6.27 -7.62
CA MET A 149 -2.43 5.46 -7.16
C MET A 149 -1.94 5.88 -5.78
N LEU A 150 -1.58 4.91 -4.93
CA LEU A 150 -0.94 5.19 -3.64
C LEU A 150 0.44 5.82 -3.85
N LYS A 151 0.65 6.99 -3.26
CA LYS A 151 1.99 7.54 -3.02
C LYS A 151 2.64 6.76 -1.88
N ARG A 152 3.62 5.93 -2.22
CA ARG A 152 4.37 5.12 -1.24
C ARG A 152 5.04 6.02 -0.19
N PRO A 153 4.82 5.78 1.11
CA PRO A 153 5.51 6.52 2.17
C PRO A 153 7.01 6.28 2.13
N THR A 154 7.82 7.32 2.32
CA THR A 154 9.29 7.24 2.19
C THR A 154 9.95 6.30 3.19
N GLY A 155 9.43 6.20 4.43
CA GLY A 155 9.96 5.33 5.48
C GLY A 155 9.42 3.88 5.46
N ASN A 156 8.31 3.61 4.78
CA ASN A 156 7.71 2.28 4.69
C ASN A 156 7.00 2.11 3.34
N GLN A 157 7.80 1.97 2.27
CA GLN A 157 7.28 2.03 0.90
C GLN A 157 6.31 0.91 0.56
N GLN A 158 6.47 -0.27 1.17
CA GLN A 158 5.60 -1.43 0.97
C GLN A 158 4.49 -1.53 2.01
N LEU A 159 4.40 -0.56 2.94
CA LEU A 159 3.47 -0.60 4.06
C LEU A 159 3.54 -1.95 4.80
N MET A 160 4.77 -2.37 5.13
CA MET A 160 5.02 -3.62 5.81
C MET A 160 4.53 -3.55 7.26
N ILE A 161 3.84 -4.59 7.70
CA ILE A 161 3.35 -4.78 9.07
C ILE A 161 3.92 -6.10 9.59
N ARG A 162 4.53 -6.07 10.77
CA ARG A 162 5.02 -7.29 11.44
C ARG A 162 3.86 -8.08 12.04
N SER A 163 4.05 -9.38 12.22
CA SER A 163 3.04 -10.24 12.84
C SER A 163 2.84 -9.86 14.31
N ASN A 164 1.58 -9.82 14.72
CA ASN A 164 1.09 -9.34 16.01
C ASN A 164 1.32 -7.83 16.23
N ASP A 165 1.41 -7.06 15.15
CA ASP A 165 1.62 -5.62 15.19
C ASP A 165 0.47 -4.87 14.49
N THR A 166 0.38 -3.57 14.77
CA THR A 166 -0.59 -2.66 14.17
C THR A 166 0.11 -1.42 13.64
N MET A 167 -0.10 -1.14 12.36
CA MET A 167 0.33 0.08 11.70
C MET A 167 -0.84 1.05 11.62
N GLU A 168 -0.68 2.24 12.18
CA GLU A 168 -1.60 3.35 11.97
C GLU A 168 -0.92 4.44 11.14
N GLY A 169 -1.68 5.10 10.27
CA GLY A 169 -1.14 6.19 9.49
C GLY A 169 -2.12 6.77 8.48
N LYS A 170 -1.63 7.78 7.76
CA LYS A 170 -2.33 8.37 6.62
C LYS A 170 -1.72 7.83 5.33
N LEU A 171 -2.56 7.25 4.49
CA LEU A 171 -2.21 6.83 3.13
C LEU A 171 -2.57 7.97 2.18
N VAL A 172 -1.65 8.36 1.31
CA VAL A 172 -1.85 9.45 0.36
C VAL A 172 -2.02 8.86 -1.03
N PHE A 173 -3.15 9.10 -1.68
CA PHE A 173 -3.42 8.68 -3.04
C PHE A 173 -3.34 9.89 -3.97
N LEU A 174 -2.66 9.71 -5.10
CA LEU A 174 -2.46 10.75 -6.10
C LEU A 174 -3.73 10.93 -6.92
N GLY A 175 -4.26 12.15 -6.91
CA GLY A 175 -5.51 12.51 -7.57
C GLY A 175 -6.62 12.91 -6.60
N SER A 176 -7.64 13.54 -7.18
CA SER A 176 -8.85 13.99 -6.48
C SER A 176 -10.00 13.02 -6.71
N VAL A 177 -10.80 12.79 -5.67
CA VAL A 177 -12.11 12.16 -5.81
C VAL A 177 -13.15 13.27 -6.07
N PRO A 178 -14.01 13.14 -7.10
CA PRO A 178 -15.08 14.11 -7.36
C PRO A 178 -15.99 14.28 -6.14
N ALA A 179 -16.42 15.51 -5.85
CA ALA A 179 -17.22 15.83 -4.67
C ALA A 179 -18.56 15.08 -4.62
N ASP A 180 -19.13 14.74 -5.78
CA ASP A 180 -20.40 14.03 -5.92
C ASP A 180 -20.27 12.50 -5.72
N THR A 181 -19.05 12.00 -5.52
CA THR A 181 -18.79 10.57 -5.34
C THR A 181 -19.36 10.08 -4.02
N LYS A 182 -20.25 9.07 -4.10
CA LYS A 182 -20.90 8.47 -2.93
C LYS A 182 -20.18 7.25 -2.37
N GLU A 183 -19.40 6.56 -3.20
CA GLU A 183 -18.65 5.37 -2.82
C GLU A 183 -17.31 5.38 -3.57
N ILE A 184 -16.24 5.05 -2.86
CA ILE A 184 -14.94 4.71 -3.45
C ILE A 184 -14.55 3.31 -3.00
N THR A 185 -13.67 2.67 -3.73
CA THR A 185 -13.18 1.33 -3.43
C THR A 185 -11.68 1.37 -3.19
N LEU A 186 -11.23 1.01 -1.99
CA LEU A 186 -9.82 0.77 -1.71
C LEU A 186 -9.46 -0.64 -2.18
N VAL A 187 -8.52 -0.72 -3.12
CA VAL A 187 -7.95 -1.96 -3.60
C VAL A 187 -6.52 -2.06 -3.08
N ILE A 188 -6.24 -3.12 -2.33
CA ILE A 188 -4.95 -3.43 -1.73
C ILE A 188 -4.38 -4.66 -2.43
N ASN A 189 -3.10 -4.59 -2.78
CA ASN A 189 -2.36 -5.64 -3.49
C ASN A 189 -3.14 -6.27 -4.66
N GLN A 190 -3.49 -5.46 -5.67
CA GLN A 190 -4.22 -5.94 -6.83
C GLN A 190 -3.51 -7.14 -7.49
N GLY A 191 -4.29 -8.16 -7.82
CA GLY A 191 -3.81 -9.39 -8.46
C GLY A 191 -3.44 -10.49 -7.48
N ASN A 192 -3.25 -10.17 -6.20
CA ASN A 192 -2.97 -11.17 -5.18
C ASN A 192 -4.25 -11.86 -4.71
N GLN A 193 -4.11 -13.11 -4.26
CA GLN A 193 -5.21 -13.83 -3.63
C GLN A 193 -5.42 -13.34 -2.19
N PRO A 194 -6.64 -13.40 -1.64
CA PRO A 194 -6.93 -12.93 -0.29
C PRO A 194 -6.24 -13.75 0.81
N ASP A 195 -5.83 -14.98 0.51
CA ASP A 195 -5.09 -15.90 1.39
C ASP A 195 -3.57 -15.84 1.21
N ASP A 196 -3.05 -14.96 0.35
CA ASP A 196 -1.60 -14.71 0.26
C ASP A 196 -1.07 -14.18 1.59
N ILE A 197 -0.17 -14.94 2.21
CA ILE A 197 0.36 -14.67 3.54
C ILE A 197 1.36 -13.51 3.58
N THR A 198 1.92 -13.11 2.43
CA THR A 198 2.95 -12.06 2.32
C THR A 198 2.38 -10.72 1.86
N GLY A 199 1.25 -10.74 1.16
CA GLY A 199 0.55 -9.55 0.70
C GLY A 199 -0.85 -9.92 0.23
N PRO A 200 -1.82 -10.09 1.13
CA PRO A 200 -3.16 -10.51 0.75
C PRO A 200 -3.82 -9.47 -0.14
N GLY A 201 -4.45 -9.93 -1.21
CA GLY A 201 -5.31 -9.10 -2.05
C GLY A 201 -6.60 -8.77 -1.30
N MET A 202 -6.99 -7.50 -1.29
CA MET A 202 -8.20 -7.08 -0.58
C MET A 202 -8.89 -5.91 -1.26
N THR A 203 -10.21 -5.88 -1.15
CA THR A 203 -11.03 -4.78 -1.66
C THR A 203 -12.01 -4.34 -0.58
N ILE A 204 -12.03 -3.04 -0.28
CA ILE A 204 -12.90 -2.44 0.74
C ILE A 204 -13.70 -1.33 0.07
N LYS A 205 -15.02 -1.38 0.18
CA LYS A 205 -15.91 -0.29 -0.27
C LYS A 205 -16.08 0.72 0.84
N LEU A 206 -15.83 1.99 0.54
CA LEU A 206 -15.93 3.10 1.48
C LEU A 206 -17.09 3.99 1.06
N PRO A 207 -18.18 4.05 1.84
CA PRO A 207 -19.24 5.02 1.62
C PRO A 207 -18.72 6.42 2.00
N LEU A 208 -18.88 7.37 1.08
CA LEU A 208 -18.52 8.78 1.22
C LEU A 208 -19.74 9.70 1.37
N SER A 209 -20.94 9.17 1.13
CA SER A 209 -22.18 9.77 1.60
C SER A 209 -22.11 9.79 3.13
N GLY A 210 -21.99 10.99 3.69
CA GLY A 210 -21.70 11.22 5.10
C GLY A 210 -22.59 10.41 6.03
N ALA A 211 -21.98 10.03 7.16
CA ALA A 211 -22.70 9.65 8.37
C ALA A 211 -23.78 10.68 8.73
#